data_AF-A0A1I6G9V3-F1
#
_entry.id   AF-A0A1I6G9V3-F1
#
_cell.length_a   1.000
_cell.length_b   1.000
_cell.length_c   1.000
_cell.angle_alpha   90.00
_cell.angle_beta   90.00
_cell.angle_gamma   90.00
#
_symmetry.space_group_name_H-M   'P 1'
#
loop_
_entity.id
_entity.type
_entity.pdbx_description
1 polymer ?
#
loop_
_entity_poly.entity_id
_entity_poly.type
_entity_poly.pdbx_seq_one_letter_code
_entity_poly.pdbx_strand_id
1 'polypeptide(L)'
;MSPFKIAVLACGLLAACDQTPPIVVEDNLPLDDPRQQALVMSECAIYFAAVAKLEAAGQSANGNPTKDCPVEARARAADINPMVSVPSVTPGYPETLYQRMLARGIPADLAADIAKSKAFWDLVAQRDSAYANF
;
A
#
# COMPACT_ATOMS: atom_id res chain seq x y z
N MET A 1 19.80 -1.42 -56.43
CA MET A 1 19.18 -2.24 -55.37
C MET A 1 19.97 -2.08 -54.10
N SER A 2 19.40 -1.44 -53.09
CA SER A 2 19.76 -1.65 -51.67
C SER A 2 18.73 -0.92 -50.80
N PRO A 3 17.70 -1.62 -50.27
CA PRO A 3 16.74 -1.05 -49.34
C PRO A 3 17.06 -1.53 -47.93
N PHE A 4 17.77 -0.74 -47.14
CA PHE A 4 17.90 -1.02 -45.71
C PHE A 4 17.98 0.28 -44.94
N LYS A 5 17.22 0.32 -43.83
CA LYS A 5 17.13 1.41 -42.82
C LYS A 5 16.14 2.48 -43.30
N ILE A 6 14.92 2.54 -42.77
CA ILE A 6 14.61 2.99 -41.41
C ILE A 6 13.40 2.21 -40.89
N ALA A 7 13.63 1.28 -39.98
CA ALA A 7 12.60 0.66 -39.15
C ALA A 7 13.10 0.67 -37.70
N VAL A 8 13.21 1.86 -37.10
CA VAL A 8 13.48 2.01 -35.67
C VAL A 8 12.74 3.25 -35.17
N LEU A 9 11.45 3.10 -34.91
CA LEU A 9 10.68 4.09 -34.15
C LEU A 9 9.51 3.39 -33.45
N ALA A 10 9.82 2.38 -32.65
CA ALA A 10 8.82 1.65 -31.86
C ALA A 10 9.39 1.03 -30.56
N CYS A 11 10.35 1.67 -29.89
CA CYS A 11 10.91 1.16 -28.61
C CYS A 11 10.94 2.19 -27.47
N GLY A 12 10.15 3.26 -27.52
CA GLY A 12 10.25 4.37 -26.57
C GLY A 12 9.15 4.50 -25.49
N LEU A 13 8.12 3.64 -25.47
CA LEU A 13 6.89 3.92 -24.69
C LEU A 13 6.44 2.82 -23.71
N LEU A 14 7.25 1.79 -23.44
CA LEU A 14 6.90 0.73 -22.47
C LEU A 14 7.72 0.78 -21.17
N ALA A 15 8.46 1.88 -20.93
CA ALA A 15 9.24 2.10 -19.72
C ALA A 15 8.56 3.07 -18.73
N ALA A 16 7.23 3.14 -18.71
CA ALA A 16 6.53 3.56 -17.49
C ALA A 16 6.57 2.38 -16.50
N CYS A 17 7.78 2.12 -16.02
CA CYS A 17 8.10 1.07 -15.08
C CYS A 17 7.22 1.22 -13.85
N ASP A 18 6.43 0.19 -13.59
CA ASP A 18 5.92 -0.33 -12.31
C ASP A 18 6.51 0.31 -11.02
N GLN A 19 6.25 1.61 -10.81
CA GLN A 19 6.70 2.44 -9.70
C GLN A 19 5.83 2.22 -8.45
N THR A 20 5.55 0.97 -8.12
CA THR A 20 4.88 0.67 -6.85
C THR A 20 5.91 0.82 -5.72
N PRO A 21 5.76 1.78 -4.79
CA PRO A 21 6.72 1.98 -3.72
C PRO A 21 6.77 0.76 -2.80
N PRO A 22 7.95 0.34 -2.30
CA PRO A 22 8.05 -0.81 -1.43
C PRO A 22 7.28 -0.59 -0.13
N ILE A 23 6.83 -1.69 0.48
CA ILE A 23 6.25 -1.67 1.82
C ILE A 23 7.41 -1.79 2.80
N VAL A 24 8.11 -0.68 3.00
CA VAL A 24 9.02 -0.51 4.12
C VAL A 24 8.25 0.33 5.14
N VAL A 25 7.75 -0.34 6.17
CA VAL A 25 6.96 0.33 7.20
C VAL A 25 7.85 1.27 8.02
N GLU A 26 9.14 0.94 8.13
CA GLU A 26 10.18 1.74 8.77
C GLU A 26 11.58 1.38 8.27
N ASP A 27 12.48 2.39 8.25
CA ASP A 27 13.93 2.28 8.02
C ASP A 27 14.75 1.91 9.27
N ASN A 28 14.15 1.88 10.48
CA ASN A 28 14.87 1.75 11.76
C ASN A 28 14.84 0.34 12.39
N LEU A 29 14.08 -0.61 11.84
CA LEU A 29 14.12 -2.02 12.24
C LEU A 29 14.82 -2.87 11.16
N PRO A 30 15.64 -3.87 11.55
CA PRO A 30 16.13 -4.87 10.60
C PRO A 30 14.97 -5.52 9.83
N LEU A 31 15.18 -5.82 8.55
CA LEU A 31 14.17 -6.43 7.69
C LEU A 31 13.73 -7.83 8.18
N ASP A 32 14.60 -8.52 8.90
CA ASP A 32 14.35 -9.82 9.52
C ASP A 32 13.76 -9.73 10.94
N ASP A 33 13.54 -8.52 11.47
CA ASP A 33 12.89 -8.34 12.77
C ASP A 33 11.41 -8.80 12.70
N PRO A 34 10.96 -9.70 13.59
CA PRO A 34 9.58 -10.18 13.60
C PRO A 34 8.53 -9.07 13.73
N ARG A 35 8.87 -7.93 14.37
CA ARG A 35 7.99 -6.76 14.47
C ARG A 35 7.82 -6.09 13.12
N GLN A 36 8.91 -5.92 12.37
CA GLN A 36 8.87 -5.37 11.01
C GLN A 36 8.04 -6.27 10.09
N GLN A 37 8.23 -7.58 10.17
CA GLN A 37 7.43 -8.54 9.40
C GLN A 37 5.94 -8.46 9.78
N ALA A 38 5.62 -8.32 11.07
CA ALA A 38 4.24 -8.17 11.52
C ALA A 38 3.58 -6.88 11.00
N LEU A 39 4.33 -5.77 10.95
CA LEU A 39 3.88 -4.50 10.38
C LEU A 39 3.61 -4.63 8.87
N VAL A 40 4.52 -5.23 8.11
CA VAL A 40 4.33 -5.48 6.67
C VAL A 40 3.10 -6.35 6.42
N MET A 41 2.92 -7.41 7.20
CA MET A 41 1.75 -8.29 7.10
C MET A 41 0.43 -7.54 7.35
N SER A 42 0.41 -6.65 8.35
CA SER A 42 -0.78 -5.83 8.67
C SER A 42 -1.07 -4.81 7.56
N GLU A 43 -0.05 -4.12 7.04
CA GLU A 43 -0.22 -3.19 5.92
C GLU A 43 -0.71 -3.91 4.65
N CYS A 44 -0.16 -5.09 4.35
CA CYS A 44 -0.61 -5.91 3.23
C CYS A 44 -2.05 -6.42 3.38
N ALA A 45 -2.49 -6.73 4.60
CA ALA A 45 -3.89 -7.10 4.84
C ALA A 45 -4.85 -5.94 4.47
N ILE A 46 -4.46 -4.70 4.78
CA ILE A 46 -5.20 -3.49 4.36
C ILE A 46 -5.25 -3.39 2.83
N TYR A 47 -4.13 -3.63 2.13
CA TYR A 47 -4.10 -3.60 0.66
C TYR A 47 -5.00 -4.66 0.02
N PHE A 48 -4.96 -5.90 0.52
CA PHE A 48 -5.85 -6.95 0.03
C PHE A 48 -7.33 -6.63 0.29
N ALA A 49 -7.66 -6.09 1.46
CA ALA A 49 -9.02 -5.66 1.77
C ALA A 49 -9.48 -4.50 0.86
N ALA A 50 -8.58 -3.54 0.56
CA ALA A 50 -8.88 -2.43 -0.33
C ALA A 50 -9.16 -2.90 -1.75
N VAL A 51 -8.32 -3.80 -2.29
CA VAL A 51 -8.55 -4.41 -3.61
C VAL A 51 -9.88 -5.16 -3.63
N ALA A 52 -10.17 -5.99 -2.63
CA ALA A 52 -11.44 -6.71 -2.56
C ALA A 52 -12.66 -5.77 -2.51
N LYS A 53 -12.56 -4.64 -1.80
CA LYS A 53 -13.63 -3.63 -1.73
C LYS A 53 -13.85 -2.93 -3.08
N LEU A 54 -12.77 -2.62 -3.81
CA LEU A 54 -12.86 -2.07 -5.16
C LEU A 54 -13.50 -3.06 -6.13
N GLU A 55 -13.05 -4.32 -6.10
CA GLU A 55 -13.60 -5.40 -6.93
C GLU A 55 -15.11 -5.59 -6.68
N ALA A 56 -15.54 -5.59 -5.41
CA ALA A 56 -16.94 -5.68 -5.04
C ALA A 56 -17.78 -4.48 -5.54
N ALA A 57 -17.16 -3.31 -5.73
CA ALA A 57 -17.77 -2.12 -6.30
C ALA A 57 -17.69 -2.05 -7.84
N GLY A 58 -17.10 -3.06 -8.50
CA GLY A 58 -16.85 -3.03 -9.96
C GLY A 58 -15.78 -2.01 -10.37
N GLN A 59 -14.93 -1.61 -9.44
CA GLN A 59 -13.83 -0.66 -9.62
C GLN A 59 -12.47 -1.39 -9.59
N SER A 60 -11.44 -0.71 -10.08
CA SER A 60 -10.05 -1.18 -10.02
C SER A 60 -9.15 -0.13 -9.39
N ALA A 61 -8.07 -0.57 -8.76
CA ALA A 61 -6.98 0.32 -8.36
C ALA A 61 -6.27 0.89 -9.59
N ASN A 62 -5.65 2.06 -9.45
CA ASN A 62 -4.83 2.72 -10.49
C ASN A 62 -3.38 2.17 -10.52
N GLY A 63 -3.14 1.01 -9.94
CA GLY A 63 -1.82 0.39 -9.75
C GLY A 63 -1.95 -1.03 -9.22
N ASN A 64 -0.90 -1.53 -8.55
CA ASN A 64 -0.93 -2.84 -7.89
C ASN A 64 -0.73 -2.66 -6.37
N PRO A 65 -1.80 -2.38 -5.59
CA PRO A 65 -1.71 -2.20 -4.15
C PRO A 65 -1.06 -3.37 -3.42
N THR A 66 -1.14 -4.57 -3.99
CA THR A 66 -0.67 -5.83 -3.39
C THR A 66 0.68 -6.31 -3.92
N LYS A 67 1.39 -5.53 -4.74
CA LYS A 67 2.72 -5.91 -5.24
C LYS A 67 3.70 -6.15 -4.07
N ASP A 68 4.46 -7.23 -4.11
CA ASP A 68 5.39 -7.64 -3.04
C ASP A 68 4.73 -7.96 -1.69
N CYS A 69 3.38 -8.02 -1.63
CA CYS A 69 2.69 -8.50 -0.45
C CYS A 69 2.73 -10.04 -0.38
N PRO A 70 3.08 -10.61 0.78
CA PRO A 70 2.93 -12.05 1.00
C PRO A 70 1.46 -12.44 0.88
N VAL A 71 1.19 -13.54 0.17
CA VAL A 71 -0.18 -14.02 -0.11
C VAL A 71 -0.92 -14.40 1.17
N GLU A 72 -0.19 -14.78 2.21
CA GLU A 72 -0.69 -15.10 3.54
C GLU A 72 -1.37 -13.90 4.21
N ALA A 73 -0.98 -12.66 3.86
CA ALA A 73 -1.62 -11.46 4.38
C ALA A 73 -3.08 -11.32 3.93
N ARG A 74 -3.46 -11.93 2.79
CA ARG A 74 -4.84 -11.97 2.32
C ARG A 74 -5.80 -12.68 3.27
N ALA A 75 -5.28 -13.63 4.06
CA ALA A 75 -6.08 -14.37 5.04
C ALA A 75 -6.28 -13.59 6.36
N ARG A 76 -5.56 -12.47 6.56
CA ARG A 76 -5.73 -11.64 7.75
C ARG A 76 -6.92 -10.70 7.56
N ALA A 77 -7.81 -10.68 8.54
CA ALA A 77 -8.91 -9.72 8.55
C ALA A 77 -8.37 -8.30 8.79
N ALA A 78 -8.68 -7.39 7.87
CA ALA A 78 -8.46 -5.95 8.03
C ALA A 78 -9.79 -5.22 7.86
N ASP A 79 -10.33 -4.68 8.96
CA ASP A 79 -11.53 -3.87 8.90
C ASP A 79 -11.20 -2.47 8.38
N ILE A 80 -11.42 -2.28 7.09
CA ILE A 80 -11.17 -1.03 6.36
C ILE A 80 -12.41 -0.14 6.25
N ASN A 81 -13.48 -0.43 6.99
CA ASN A 81 -14.66 0.41 6.98
C ASN A 81 -14.43 1.67 7.82
N PRO A 82 -14.87 2.85 7.35
CA PRO A 82 -14.67 4.08 8.08
C PRO A 82 -15.45 4.04 9.40
N MET A 83 -14.76 4.33 10.50
CA MET A 83 -15.37 4.51 11.81
C MET A 83 -15.88 5.95 11.97
N VAL A 84 -16.84 6.14 12.88
CA VAL A 84 -17.34 7.47 13.24
C VAL A 84 -16.36 8.15 14.21
N SER A 85 -16.05 9.43 13.99
CA SER A 85 -15.26 10.28 14.92
C SER A 85 -13.84 9.81 15.22
N VAL A 86 -13.08 9.47 14.18
CA VAL A 86 -11.65 9.13 14.27
C VAL A 86 -10.76 10.36 14.12
N PRO A 87 -9.52 10.31 14.65
CA PRO A 87 -8.56 11.39 14.47
C PRO A 87 -8.34 11.68 12.99
N SER A 88 -8.11 12.95 12.65
CA SER A 88 -7.58 13.29 11.33
C SER A 88 -6.18 12.70 11.18
N VAL A 89 -5.76 12.41 9.95
CA VAL A 89 -4.38 12.00 9.66
C VAL A 89 -3.44 13.08 10.20
N THR A 90 -2.59 12.70 11.15
CA THR A 90 -1.58 13.60 11.74
C THR A 90 -0.24 13.44 11.01
N PRO A 91 0.61 14.47 11.03
CA PRO A 91 1.97 14.35 10.48
C PRO A 91 2.73 13.16 11.07
N GLY A 92 3.64 12.59 10.27
CA GLY A 92 4.46 11.43 10.64
C GLY A 92 3.95 10.14 10.02
N TYR A 93 3.97 9.04 10.76
CA TYR A 93 3.65 7.72 10.21
C TYR A 93 2.22 7.59 9.62
N PRO A 94 1.15 8.13 10.23
CA PRO A 94 -0.17 8.08 9.62
C PRO A 94 -0.21 8.76 8.23
N GLU A 95 0.46 9.90 8.09
CA GLU A 95 0.60 10.58 6.79
C GLU A 95 1.41 9.74 5.79
N THR A 96 2.55 9.17 6.20
CA THR A 96 3.35 8.29 5.34
C THR A 96 2.55 7.07 4.85
N LEU A 97 1.79 6.44 5.74
CA LEU A 97 0.92 5.31 5.41
C LEU A 97 -0.18 5.73 4.42
N TYR A 98 -0.82 6.88 4.65
CA TYR A 98 -1.82 7.43 3.72
C TYR A 98 -1.23 7.70 2.34
N GLN A 99 -0.09 8.38 2.25
CA GLN A 99 0.57 8.68 0.98
C GLN A 99 1.01 7.41 0.25
N ARG A 100 1.46 6.38 0.98
CA ARG A 100 1.83 5.09 0.39
C ARG A 100 0.62 4.37 -0.21
N MET A 101 -0.55 4.42 0.41
CA MET A 101 -1.78 3.88 -0.20
C MET A 101 -2.07 4.52 -1.57
N LEU A 102 -1.99 5.85 -1.65
CA LEU A 102 -2.20 6.59 -2.89
C LEU A 102 -1.15 6.22 -3.95
N ALA A 103 0.13 6.19 -3.56
CA ALA A 103 1.23 5.87 -4.46
C ALA A 103 1.20 4.43 -4.98
N ARG A 104 0.56 3.51 -4.25
CA ARG A 104 0.33 2.12 -4.69
C ARG A 104 -0.96 1.94 -5.51
N GLY A 105 -1.70 3.03 -5.74
CA GLY A 105 -2.84 3.07 -6.65
C GLY A 105 -4.21 2.93 -5.99
N ILE A 106 -4.32 3.01 -4.65
CA ILE A 106 -5.64 3.11 -4.00
C ILE A 106 -6.26 4.49 -4.34
N PRO A 107 -7.51 4.54 -4.83
CA PRO A 107 -8.23 5.80 -5.06
C PRO A 107 -8.31 6.67 -3.81
N ALA A 108 -8.24 8.00 -3.97
CA ALA A 108 -8.11 8.93 -2.85
C ALA A 108 -9.30 8.94 -1.88
N ASP A 109 -10.50 8.72 -2.39
CA ASP A 109 -11.73 8.53 -1.62
C ASP A 109 -11.65 7.28 -0.73
N LEU A 110 -11.27 6.14 -1.31
CA LEU A 110 -11.09 4.91 -0.54
C LEU A 110 -9.93 5.02 0.45
N ALA A 111 -8.81 5.64 0.07
CA ALA A 111 -7.70 5.88 0.99
C ALA A 111 -8.12 6.77 2.18
N ALA A 112 -8.98 7.76 1.95
CA ALA A 112 -9.51 8.63 3.00
C ALA A 112 -10.48 7.89 3.93
N ASP A 113 -11.25 6.95 3.40
CA ASP A 113 -12.08 6.05 4.21
C ASP A 113 -11.25 5.06 5.01
N ILE A 114 -10.20 4.48 4.40
CA ILE A 114 -9.26 3.58 5.09
C ILE A 114 -8.53 4.32 6.21
N ALA A 115 -8.11 5.57 5.99
CA ALA A 115 -7.48 6.40 7.03
C ALA A 115 -8.39 6.65 8.25
N LYS A 116 -9.69 6.39 8.09
CA LYS A 116 -10.70 6.45 9.15
C LYS A 116 -11.07 5.09 9.73
N SER A 117 -10.44 4.01 9.27
CA SER A 117 -10.80 2.64 9.62
C SER A 117 -10.06 2.12 10.85
N LYS A 118 -10.61 1.06 11.45
CA LYS A 118 -9.96 0.36 12.56
C LYS A 118 -8.60 -0.20 12.13
N ALA A 119 -8.51 -0.83 10.96
CA ALA A 119 -7.26 -1.46 10.52
C ALA A 119 -6.11 -0.46 10.37
N PHE A 120 -6.40 0.76 9.89
CA PHE A 120 -5.39 1.82 9.77
C PHE A 120 -4.85 2.23 11.14
N TRP A 121 -5.71 2.53 12.11
CA TRP A 121 -5.28 2.95 13.44
C TRP A 121 -4.68 1.81 14.27
N ASP A 122 -5.11 0.57 14.05
CA ASP A 122 -4.46 -0.61 14.64
C ASP A 122 -3.01 -0.75 14.15
N LEU A 123 -2.74 -0.49 12.85
CA LEU A 123 -1.38 -0.49 12.31
C LEU A 123 -0.53 0.66 12.87
N VAL A 124 -1.10 1.87 13.00
CA VAL A 124 -0.43 3.00 13.65
C VAL A 124 -0.04 2.63 15.10
N ALA A 125 -0.98 2.09 15.88
CA ALA A 125 -0.73 1.67 17.25
C ALA A 125 0.26 0.49 17.34
N GLN A 126 0.19 -0.46 16.40
CA GLN A 126 1.13 -1.57 16.32
C GLN A 126 2.56 -1.05 16.07
N ARG A 127 2.72 -0.06 15.19
CA ARG A 127 4.01 0.59 14.96
C ARG A 127 4.49 1.27 16.24
N ASP A 128 3.67 2.14 16.83
CA ASP A 128 4.07 2.87 18.05
C ASP A 128 4.48 1.92 19.18
N SER A 129 3.76 0.81 19.36
CA SER A 129 4.10 -0.24 20.34
C SER A 129 5.41 -0.95 20.02
N ALA A 130 5.71 -1.20 18.75
CA ALA A 130 6.97 -1.83 18.33
C ALA A 130 8.20 -0.98 18.70
N TYR A 131 8.04 0.35 18.80
CA TYR A 131 9.11 1.30 19.14
C TYR A 131 9.09 1.81 20.58
N ALA A 132 8.02 1.61 21.34
CA ALA A 132 7.93 2.09 22.73
C ALA A 132 9.02 1.51 23.67
N ASN A 133 9.73 0.46 23.24
CA ASN A 133 10.79 -0.22 23.99
C ASN A 133 12.18 -0.13 23.32
N PHE A 134 12.40 0.82 22.40
CA PHE A 134 13.67 1.01 21.68
C PHE A 134 14.36 2.32 22.07
#